data_AF-E1QPS1-F1
#
_entry.id   AF-E1QPS1-F1
#
_cell.length_a   1.000
_cell.length_b   1.000
_cell.length_c   1.000
_cell.angle_alpha   90.00
_cell.angle_beta   90.00
_cell.angle_gamma   90.00
#
_symmetry.space_group_name_H-M   'P 1'
#
loop_
_entity.id
_entity.type
_entity.pdbx_description
1 polymer ?
#
loop_
_entity_poly.entity_id
_entity_poly.type
_entity_poly.pdbx_seq_one_letter_code
_entity_poly.pdbx_strand_id
1 'polypeptide(L)'
;MEEYDLRIIKALVDLVSKSRGKRVTIKARSLLKFAGLNDKHSDILKTAKVLGKLANDGYVRVESTKPVKTRSRVLRYIITESMELWKLAKENPNDAVNILLKRLRDLSNYGEAQA
;
A
#
# COMPACT_ATOMS: atom_id res chain seq x y z
N MET A 1 15.36 3.39 5.29
CA MET A 1 14.23 3.09 4.38
C MET A 1 13.31 2.03 4.97
N GLU A 2 13.87 0.97 5.57
CA GLU A 2 13.14 -0.12 6.25
C GLU A 2 12.10 0.33 7.28
N GLU A 3 12.42 1.27 8.19
CA GLU A 3 11.47 1.66 9.25
C GLU A 3 10.23 2.36 8.68
N TYR A 4 10.41 3.18 7.63
CA TYR A 4 9.32 3.86 6.97
C TYR A 4 8.37 2.87 6.30
N ASP A 5 8.93 1.96 5.50
CA ASP A 5 8.16 0.96 4.77
C ASP A 5 7.43 0.01 5.74
N LEU A 6 8.10 -0.38 6.84
CA LEU A 6 7.51 -1.15 7.94
C LEU A 6 6.28 -0.46 8.51
N ARG A 7 6.35 0.84 8.79
CA ARG A 7 5.22 1.60 9.34
C ARG A 7 4.06 1.70 8.35
N ILE A 8 4.34 1.94 7.08
CA ILE A 8 3.31 2.00 6.03
C ILE A 8 2.63 0.63 5.83
N ILE A 9 3.41 -0.45 5.80
CA ILE A 9 2.89 -1.81 5.63
C ILE A 9 2.08 -2.23 6.85
N LYS A 10 2.58 -2.00 8.08
CA LYS A 10 1.82 -2.26 9.31
C LYS A 10 0.50 -1.51 9.30
N ALA A 11 0.52 -0.22 8.97
CA ALA A 11 -0.68 0.59 8.88
C ALA A 11 -1.68 0.04 7.84
N LEU A 12 -1.20 -0.43 6.70
CA LEU A 12 -2.05 -1.01 5.65
C LEU A 12 -2.68 -2.32 6.11
N VAL A 13 -1.88 -3.23 6.67
CA VAL A 13 -2.34 -4.52 7.17
C VAL A 13 -3.34 -4.35 8.31
N ASP A 14 -3.06 -3.45 9.26
CA ASP A 14 -3.95 -3.14 10.37
C ASP A 14 -5.32 -2.63 9.88
N LEU A 15 -5.32 -1.79 8.85
CA LEU A 15 -6.55 -1.24 8.31
C LEU A 15 -7.40 -2.32 7.66
N VAL A 16 -6.78 -3.29 6.98
CA VAL A 16 -7.47 -4.43 6.38
C VAL A 16 -7.92 -5.44 7.44
N SER A 17 -7.06 -5.79 8.40
CA SER A 17 -7.34 -6.75 9.46
C SER A 17 -8.52 -6.29 10.33
N LYS A 18 -8.58 -5.00 10.67
CA LYS A 18 -9.64 -4.40 11.49
C LYS A 18 -10.91 -4.04 10.69
N SER A 19 -10.88 -4.06 9.36
CA SER A 19 -12.04 -3.72 8.53
C SER A 19 -13.17 -4.75 8.69
N ARG A 20 -14.41 -4.31 8.94
CA ARG A 20 -15.58 -5.20 8.98
C ARG A 20 -16.23 -5.44 7.61
N GLY A 21 -15.95 -4.57 6.64
CA GLY A 21 -16.52 -4.67 5.29
C GLY A 21 -15.81 -5.69 4.42
N LYS A 22 -16.21 -5.81 3.14
CA LYS A 22 -15.55 -6.68 2.13
C LYS A 22 -14.55 -5.95 1.23
N ARG A 23 -14.40 -4.64 1.47
CA ARG A 23 -13.59 -3.73 0.68
C ARG A 23 -13.01 -2.63 1.56
N VAL A 24 -11.75 -2.32 1.33
CA VAL A 24 -11.05 -1.16 1.86
C VAL A 24 -10.64 -0.27 0.69
N THR A 25 -10.84 1.04 0.83
CA THR A 25 -10.34 2.04 -0.13
C THR A 25 -9.49 3.06 0.63
N ILE A 26 -8.26 3.30 0.18
CA ILE A 26 -7.30 4.15 0.87
C ILE A 26 -6.54 5.06 -0.10
N LYS A 27 -6.18 6.26 0.36
CA LYS A 27 -5.29 7.20 -0.34
C LYS A 27 -3.93 7.21 0.35
N ALA A 28 -2.85 7.49 -0.38
CA ALA A 28 -1.49 7.55 0.18
C ALA A 28 -1.40 8.49 1.39
N ARG A 29 -1.93 9.72 1.28
CA ARG A 29 -1.97 10.67 2.40
C ARG A 29 -2.70 10.12 3.63
N SER A 30 -3.84 9.45 3.43
CA SER A 30 -4.63 8.88 4.53
C SER A 30 -3.89 7.74 5.22
N LEU A 31 -3.22 6.88 4.44
CA LEU A 31 -2.40 5.80 4.99
C LEU A 31 -1.19 6.33 5.77
N LEU A 32 -0.51 7.35 5.25
CA LEU A 32 0.60 8.02 5.92
C LEU A 32 0.17 8.57 7.29
N LYS A 33 -0.99 9.24 7.36
CA LYS A 33 -1.58 9.71 8.62
C LYS A 33 -1.90 8.56 9.57
N PHE A 34 -2.50 7.47 9.06
CA PHE A 34 -2.81 6.28 9.86
C PHE A 34 -1.55 5.61 10.43
N ALA A 35 -0.44 5.67 9.69
CA ALA A 35 0.87 5.19 10.14
C ALA A 35 1.54 6.12 11.18
N GLY A 36 0.92 7.25 11.53
CA GLY A 36 1.46 8.24 12.47
C GLY A 36 2.67 9.00 11.94
N LEU A 37 2.80 9.13 10.61
CA LEU A 37 3.92 9.81 9.95
C LEU A 37 3.54 11.25 9.57
N ASN A 38 4.56 12.08 9.38
CA ASN A 38 4.38 13.50 9.00
C ASN A 38 3.74 13.62 7.61
N ASP A 39 2.78 14.54 7.45
CA ASP A 39 2.08 14.81 6.17
C ASP A 39 2.92 15.68 5.20
N LYS A 40 4.25 15.51 5.19
CA LYS A 40 5.14 16.20 4.25
C LYS A 40 4.90 15.67 2.84
N HIS A 41 4.96 16.54 1.84
CA HIS A 41 4.71 16.15 0.44
C HIS A 41 5.64 15.00 -0.02
N SER A 42 6.92 15.04 0.37
CA SER A 42 7.89 13.97 0.09
C SER A 42 7.46 12.62 0.67
N ASP A 43 6.84 12.60 1.85
CA ASP A 43 6.42 11.37 2.50
C ASP A 43 5.12 10.85 1.88
N ILE A 44 4.23 11.73 1.41
CA ILE A 44 3.08 11.30 0.60
C ILE A 44 3.54 10.58 -0.68
N LEU A 45 4.55 11.12 -1.36
CA LEU A 45 5.11 10.51 -2.57
C LEU A 45 5.77 9.15 -2.28
N LYS A 46 6.51 9.04 -1.18
CA LYS A 46 7.10 7.75 -0.73
C LYS A 46 6.01 6.72 -0.44
N THR A 47 4.96 7.08 0.29
CA THR A 47 3.82 6.17 0.54
C THR A 47 3.15 5.76 -0.77
N ALA A 48 2.96 6.69 -1.71
CA ALA A 48 2.40 6.38 -3.02
C ALA A 48 3.31 5.42 -3.82
N LYS A 49 4.64 5.54 -3.71
CA LYS A 49 5.59 4.61 -4.32
C LYS A 49 5.48 3.20 -3.74
N VAL A 50 5.34 3.06 -2.42
CA VAL A 50 5.09 1.76 -1.75
C VAL A 50 3.79 1.14 -2.25
N LEU A 51 2.70 1.90 -2.26
CA LEU A 51 1.41 1.43 -2.76
C LEU A 51 1.44 1.09 -4.25
N GLY A 52 2.22 1.82 -5.05
CA GLY A 52 2.45 1.52 -6.46
C GLY A 52 3.17 0.19 -6.67
N LYS A 53 4.23 -0.07 -5.89
CA LYS A 53 4.94 -1.37 -5.92
C LYS A 53 4.00 -2.53 -5.56
N LEU A 54 3.21 -2.38 -4.49
CA LEU A 54 2.22 -3.38 -4.09
C LEU A 54 1.09 -3.55 -5.12
N ALA A 55 0.79 -2.49 -5.88
CA ALA A 55 -0.22 -2.56 -6.93
C ALA A 55 0.26 -3.38 -8.14
N ASN A 56 1.53 -3.27 -8.48
CA ASN A 56 2.13 -4.04 -9.57
C ASN A 56 2.14 -5.56 -9.27
N ASP A 57 2.30 -5.92 -7.99
CA ASP A 57 2.24 -7.31 -7.53
C ASP A 57 0.81 -7.79 -7.21
N GLY A 58 -0.20 -6.95 -7.40
CA GLY A 58 -1.61 -7.33 -7.22
C GLY A 58 -2.12 -7.38 -5.77
N TYR A 59 -1.29 -7.00 -4.78
CA TYR A 59 -1.71 -6.90 -3.37
C TYR A 59 -2.73 -5.77 -3.14
N VAL A 60 -2.68 -4.73 -3.97
CA VAL A 60 -3.68 -3.66 -4.01
C VAL A 60 -4.06 -3.36 -5.45
N ARG A 61 -5.22 -2.74 -5.69
CA ARG A 61 -5.61 -2.28 -7.03
C ARG A 61 -5.81 -0.77 -7.04
N VAL A 62 -5.27 -0.10 -8.06
CA VAL A 62 -5.59 1.31 -8.29
C VAL A 62 -7.02 1.44 -8.80
N GLU A 63 -7.82 2.30 -8.18
CA GLU A 63 -9.16 2.63 -8.66
C GLU A 63 -9.06 3.32 -10.03
N SER A 64 -9.37 2.58 -11.10
CA SER A 64 -9.48 3.15 -12.43
C SER A 64 -10.72 4.04 -12.49
N THR A 65 -10.53 5.34 -12.25
CA THR A 65 -11.53 6.33 -12.62
C THR A 65 -11.26 6.70 -14.09
N LYS A 66 -12.31 6.82 -14.91
CA LYS A 66 -12.21 7.16 -16.35
C LYS A 66 -11.25 8.35 -16.59
N PRO A 67 -10.59 8.47 -17.75
CA PRO A 67 -9.63 9.54 -18.00
C PRO A 67 -10.33 10.90 -17.93
N VAL A 68 -9.96 11.73 -16.95
CA VAL A 68 -10.34 13.14 -16.88
C VAL A 68 -9.05 13.93 -17.00
N LYS A 69 -9.04 14.91 -17.91
CA LYS A 69 -7.91 15.65 -18.48
C LYS A 69 -7.06 16.52 -17.50
N THR A 70 -6.97 16.19 -16.21
CA THR A 70 -6.33 17.04 -15.20
C THR A 70 -5.08 16.41 -14.57
N ARG A 71 -3.97 17.16 -14.64
CA ARG A 71 -2.57 16.82 -14.32
C ARG A 71 -2.26 16.38 -12.87
N SER A 72 -3.22 16.31 -11.96
CA SER A 72 -2.99 15.97 -10.54
C SER A 72 -4.05 15.00 -9.99
N ARG A 73 -3.94 13.71 -10.34
CA ARG A 73 -4.85 12.70 -9.82
C ARG A 73 -4.37 12.16 -8.48
N VAL A 74 -5.16 12.37 -7.41
CA VAL A 74 -4.98 11.63 -6.15
C VAL A 74 -5.47 10.20 -6.37
N LEU A 75 -4.54 9.25 -6.48
CA LEU A 75 -4.87 7.84 -6.64
C LEU A 75 -5.59 7.30 -5.39
N ARG A 76 -6.60 6.46 -5.62
CA ARG A 76 -7.21 5.62 -4.59
C ARG A 76 -6.79 4.18 -4.84
N TYR A 77 -6.44 3.49 -3.77
CA TYR A 77 -6.06 2.07 -3.78
C TYR A 77 -7.16 1.27 -3.11
N ILE A 78 -7.47 0.11 -3.66
CA ILE A 78 -8.57 -0.75 -3.27
C ILE A 78 -8.00 -2.10 -2.87
N ILE A 79 -8.43 -2.63 -1.72
CA ILE A 79 -8.22 -4.01 -1.29
C ILE A 79 -9.59 -4.68 -1.11
N THR A 80 -9.80 -5.86 -1.70
CA THR A 80 -11.07 -6.62 -1.62
C THR A 80 -10.85 -8.03 -1.08
N GLU A 81 -11.93 -8.69 -0.64
CA GLU A 81 -11.89 -10.06 -0.09
C GLU A 81 -11.25 -11.12 -1.02
N SER A 82 -11.27 -10.86 -2.33
CA SER A 82 -10.65 -11.73 -3.34
C SER A 82 -9.11 -11.63 -3.40
N MET A 83 -8.51 -10.59 -2.81
CA MET A 83 -7.08 -10.31 -2.91
C MET A 83 -6.28 -11.05 -1.84
N GLU A 84 -5.03 -11.38 -2.18
CA GLU A 84 -4.11 -12.08 -1.26
C GLU A 84 -3.87 -11.27 0.01
N LEU A 85 -3.62 -9.96 -0.10
CA LEU A 85 -3.44 -9.08 1.06
C LEU A 85 -4.62 -9.16 2.03
N TRP A 86 -5.85 -9.26 1.52
CA TRP A 86 -7.02 -9.37 2.37
C TRP A 86 -6.98 -10.64 3.21
N LYS A 87 -6.76 -11.78 2.55
CA LYS A 87 -6.73 -13.10 3.20
C LYS A 87 -5.64 -13.15 4.26
N LEU A 88 -4.41 -12.77 3.87
CA LEU A 88 -3.25 -12.75 4.77
C LEU A 88 -3.50 -11.85 5.98
N ALA A 89 -3.99 -10.62 5.76
CA ALA A 89 -4.23 -9.68 6.85
C ALA A 89 -5.37 -10.12 7.78
N LYS A 90 -6.32 -10.94 7.31
CA LYS A 90 -7.41 -11.49 8.13
C LYS A 90 -7.00 -12.71 8.93
N GLU A 91 -6.14 -13.55 8.36
CA GLU A 91 -5.69 -14.79 8.96
C GLU A 91 -4.56 -14.55 9.97
N ASN A 92 -3.49 -13.86 9.55
CA ASN A 92 -2.35 -13.56 10.39
C ASN A 92 -1.73 -12.20 10.02
N PRO A 93 -2.15 -11.11 10.71
CA PRO A 93 -1.65 -9.76 10.42
C PRO A 93 -0.13 -9.63 10.54
N ASN A 94 0.49 -10.30 11.52
CA ASN A 94 1.93 -10.18 11.75
C ASN A 94 2.72 -10.83 10.61
N ASP A 95 2.27 -11.99 10.14
CA ASP A 95 2.90 -12.68 9.03
C ASP A 95 2.71 -11.93 7.70
N ALA A 96 1.51 -11.37 7.48
CA ALA A 96 1.21 -10.54 6.32
C ALA A 96 2.20 -9.35 6.20
N VAL A 97 2.53 -8.70 7.32
CA VAL A 97 3.52 -7.61 7.36
C VAL A 97 4.89 -8.10 6.88
N ASN A 98 5.35 -9.25 7.36
CA ASN A 98 6.66 -9.82 7.01
C ASN A 98 6.72 -10.20 5.53
N ILE A 99 5.67 -10.83 5.01
CA ILE A 99 5.56 -11.21 3.60
C ILE A 99 5.65 -9.98 2.70
N LEU A 100 4.84 -8.95 2.98
CA LEU A 100 4.81 -7.72 2.19
C LEU A 100 6.15 -6.98 2.23
N LEU A 101 6.81 -6.96 3.39
CA LEU A 101 8.14 -6.33 3.52
C LEU A 101 9.19 -7.07 2.70
N LYS A 102 9.19 -8.40 2.73
CA LYS A 102 10.09 -9.21 1.92
C LYS A 102 9.86 -8.93 0.43
N ARG A 103 8.60 -8.95 -0.03
CA ARG A 103 8.24 -8.62 -1.41
C ARG A 103 8.69 -7.22 -1.81
N LEU A 104 8.48 -6.22 -0.94
CA LEU A 104 8.90 -4.85 -1.22
C LEU A 104 10.41 -4.71 -1.39
N ARG A 105 11.21 -5.49 -0.63
CA ARG A 105 12.67 -5.54 -0.77
C ARG A 105 13.07 -6.18 -2.09
N ASP A 106 12.49 -7.33 -2.42
CA ASP A 106 12.76 -8.04 -3.67
C ASP A 106 12.50 -7.10 -4.87
N LEU A 107 11.35 -6.42 -4.88
CA LEU A 107 11.00 -5.44 -5.92
C LEU A 107 11.95 -4.23 -5.99
N SER A 108 12.53 -3.83 -4.87
CA SER A 108 13.49 -2.73 -4.84
C SER A 108 14.83 -3.14 -5.46
N ASN A 109 15.27 -4.37 -5.20
CA ASN A 109 16.51 -4.92 -5.74
C ASN A 109 16.41 -5.17 -7.25
N TYR A 110 15.25 -5.61 -7.75
CA TYR A 110 15.04 -5.82 -9.20
C TYR A 110 14.94 -4.50 -9.99
N GLY A 111 14.45 -3.42 -9.38
CA GLY A 111 14.33 -2.12 -10.04
C GLY A 111 15.65 -1.34 -10.18
N GLU A 112 16.66 -1.66 -9.37
CA GLU A 112 18.00 -1.06 -9.45
C GLU A 112 18.93 -1.81 -10.42
N ALA A 113 18.66 -3.09 -10.70
CA ALA A 113 19.46 -3.90 -11.61
C ALA A 113 19.21 -3.63 -13.11
N GLN A 114 18.24 -2.77 -13.46
CA GLN A 114 17.90 -2.40 -14.84
C GLN A 114 18.02 -0.90 -15.13
N ALA A 115 18.65 -0.12 -14.23
CA ALA A 115 18.86 1.32 -14.37
C ALA A 115 20.31 1.66 -14.70
#